data_AF-A0A2N6B1G5-F1
#
_entry.id   AF-A0A2N6B1G5-F1
#
_cell.length_a   1.000
_cell.length_b   1.000
_cell.length_c   1.000
_cell.angle_alpha   90.00
_cell.angle_beta   90.00
_cell.angle_gamma   90.00
#
_symmetry.space_group_name_H-M   'P 1'
#
loop_
_entity.id
_entity.type
_entity.pdbx_description
1 polymer ?
#
loop_
_entity_poly.entity_id
_entity_poly.type
_entity_poly.pdbx_seq_one_letter_code
_entity_poly.pdbx_strand_id
1 'polypeptide(L)' 'MTAPTLHNLDHALAKLAVIIETHGPQYWPIFERLEAERDELATRQQRLSAARRRVSPDRANNPG' A
#
# COMPACT_ATOMS: atom_id res chain seq x y z
N MET A 1 9.35 -9.81 13.13
CA MET A 1 8.60 -8.56 12.90
C MET A 1 7.87 -8.71 11.58
N THR A 2 6.54 -8.62 11.57
CA THR A 2 5.72 -8.77 10.34
C THR A 2 5.82 -7.50 9.51
N ALA A 3 5.89 -7.63 8.17
CA ALA A 3 5.91 -6.46 7.29
C ALA A 3 4.61 -5.63 7.46
N PRO A 4 4.68 -4.29 7.39
CA PRO A 4 3.51 -3.44 7.52
C PRO A 4 2.52 -3.69 6.36
N THR A 5 1.23 -3.62 6.67
CA THR A 5 0.17 -3.65 5.66
C THR A 5 -0.19 -2.24 5.20
N LEU A 6 -0.91 -2.11 4.08
CA LEU A 6 -1.45 -0.82 3.64
C LEU A 6 -2.29 -0.15 4.74
N HIS A 7 -3.13 -0.93 5.43
CA HIS A 7 -3.93 -0.41 6.53
C HIS A 7 -3.08 0.13 7.69
N ASN A 8 -1.97 -0.55 8.03
CA ASN A 8 -1.04 -0.05 9.06
C ASN A 8 -0.41 1.28 8.65
N LEU A 9 -0.04 1.43 7.38
CA LEU A 9 0.58 2.63 6.83
C LEU A 9 -0.43 3.79 6.75
N ASP A 10 -1.63 3.55 6.22
CA ASP A 10 -2.69 4.57 6.13
C ASP A 10 -3.07 5.10 7.53
N HIS A 11 -3.15 4.21 8.53
CA HIS A 11 -3.42 4.60 9.91
C HIS A 11 -2.26 5.38 10.55
N ALA A 12 -1.01 5.05 10.23
CA ALA A 12 0.15 5.80 10.70
C ALA A 12 0.22 7.20 10.07
N LEU A 13 -0.08 7.32 8.77
CA LEU A 13 -0.18 8.60 8.06
C LEU A 13 -1.26 9.50 8.68
N ALA A 14 -2.44 8.95 8.98
CA ALA A 14 -3.51 9.70 9.65
C ALA A 14 -3.07 10.27 11.00
N LYS A 15 -2.31 9.49 11.79
CA LYS A 15 -1.75 9.97 13.06
C LYS A 15 -0.69 11.07 12.86
N LEU A 16 0.18 10.91 11.87
CA LEU A 16 1.20 11.91 11.57
C LEU A 16 0.60 13.23 11.07
N ALA A 17 -0.50 13.19 10.32
CA ALA A 17 -1.22 14.40 9.92
C ALA A 17 -1.64 15.23 11.16
N VAL A 18 -2.25 14.59 12.16
CA VAL A 18 -2.62 15.26 13.42
C VAL A 18 -1.39 15.81 14.15
N ILE A 19 -0.28 15.06 14.16
CA ILE A 19 0.98 15.50 14.78
C ILE A 19 1.54 16.73 14.06
N ILE A 20 1.54 16.75 12.73
CA ILE A 20 2.03 17.88 11.92
C ILE A 20 1.18 19.11 12.19
N GLU A 21 -0.15 18.97 12.22
CA GLU A 21 -1.07 20.06 12.51
C GLU A 21 -0.88 20.62 13.93
N THR A 22 -0.57 19.76 14.90
CA THR A 22 -0.46 20.14 16.32
C THR A 22 0.93 20.68 16.68
N HIS A 23 1.98 20.09 16.13
CA HIS A 23 3.35 20.29 16.57
C HIS A 23 4.24 20.96 15.52
N GLY A 24 3.81 21.03 14.26
CA GLY A 24 4.48 21.77 13.20
C GLY A 24 5.16 20.91 12.13
N PRO A 25 5.82 21.55 11.16
CA PRO A 25 6.25 20.91 9.92
C PRO A 25 7.46 19.97 10.06
N GLN A 26 8.12 19.91 11.21
CA GLN A 26 9.30 19.05 11.42
C GLN A 26 9.03 17.54 11.26
N TYR A 27 7.76 17.12 11.25
CA TYR A 27 7.37 15.71 11.07
C TYR A 27 7.08 15.34 9.61
N TRP A 28 7.06 16.30 8.68
CA TRP A 28 6.87 16.04 7.25
C TRP A 28 7.81 14.97 6.68
N PRO A 29 9.13 14.97 7.00
CA PRO A 29 10.04 13.95 6.45
C PRO A 29 9.64 12.51 6.80
N ILE A 30 9.00 12.30 7.96
CA ILE A 30 8.52 10.97 8.37
C ILE A 30 7.23 10.64 7.61
N PHE A 31 6.34 11.61 7.45
CA PHE A 31 5.09 11.46 6.69
C PHE A 31 5.38 11.05 5.24
N GLU A 32 6.23 11.82 4.55
CA GLU A 32 6.60 11.57 3.14
C GLU A 32 7.23 10.18 2.96
N ARG A 33 8.06 9.75 3.91
CA ARG A 33 8.67 8.42 3.86
C ARG A 33 7.62 7.31 3.98
N LEU A 34 6.63 7.46 4.85
CA LEU A 34 5.55 6.46 4.99
C LEU A 34 4.61 6.47 3.78
N GLU A 35 4.37 7.64 3.18
CA GLU A 35 3.59 7.77 1.95
C GLU A 35 4.27 7.02 0.80
N ALA A 36 5.58 7.20 0.62
CA ALA A 36 6.37 6.46 -0.37
C ALA A 36 6.33 4.93 -0.12
N GLU A 37 6.49 4.48 1.13
CA GLU A 37 6.41 3.05 1.48
C GLU A 37 5.03 2.47 1.15
N ARG A 38 3.96 3.22 1.42
CA ARG A 38 2.58 2.85 1.15
C ARG A 38 2.34 2.68 -0.35
N ASP A 39 2.83 3.62 -1.16
CA ASP A 39 2.68 3.57 -2.61
C ASP A 39 3.50 2.47 -3.28
N GLU A 40 4.72 2.20 -2.78
CA GLU A 40 5.50 1.05 -3.19
C GLU A 40 4.76 -0.27 -2.92
N LEU A 41 4.18 -0.41 -1.72
CA LEU A 41 3.45 -1.61 -1.34
C LEU A 41 2.19 -1.79 -2.20
N ALA A 42 1.43 -0.71 -2.42
CA ALA A 42 0.24 -0.73 -3.28
C ALA A 42 0.61 -1.14 -4.71
N THR A 43 1.68 -0.56 -5.26
CA THR A 43 2.19 -0.90 -6.60
C THR A 43 2.58 -2.38 -6.69
N ARG A 44 3.29 -2.93 -5.69
CA ARG A 44 3.65 -4.35 -5.64
C ARG A 44 2.40 -5.24 -5.62
N GLN A 45 1.40 -4.92 -4.79
CA GLN A 45 0.14 -5.67 -4.73
C GLN A 45 -0.64 -5.62 -6.04
N GLN A 46 -0.69 -4.46 -6.70
CA GLN A 46 -1.32 -4.31 -8.01
C GLN A 46 -0.62 -5.16 -9.08
N ARG A 47 0.72 -5.16 -9.11
CA ARG A 47 1.49 -6.00 -10.04
C ARG A 47 1.24 -7.48 -9.82
N LEU A 48 1.20 -7.93 -8.57
CA LEU A 48 0.90 -9.32 -8.22
C LEU A 48 -0.52 -9.72 -8.63
N SER A 49 -1.52 -8.88 -8.36
CA SER A 49 -2.91 -9.16 -8.74
C SER A 49 -3.10 -9.18 -10.26
N ALA A 50 -2.42 -8.30 -10.99
CA ALA A 50 -2.41 -8.31 -12.46
C ALA A 50 -1.76 -9.61 -13.01
N ALA A 51 -0.62 -10.03 -12.45
CA ALA A 51 0.03 -11.27 -12.83
C ALA A 51 -0.86 -12.51 -12.58
N ARG A 52 -1.53 -12.58 -11.43
CA ARG A 52 -2.46 -13.68 -11.11
C ARG A 52 -3.63 -13.77 -12.08
N ARG A 53 -4.19 -12.63 -12.50
CA ARG A 53 -5.27 -12.57 -13.50
C ARG A 53 -4.81 -13.06 -14.87
N ARG A 54 -3.58 -12.74 -15.29
CA ARG A 54 -2.99 -13.19 -16.57
C ARG A 54 -2.73 -14.69 -16.64
N VAL A 55 -2.53 -15.36 -15.50
CA VAL A 55 -2.31 -16.81 -15.42
C VAL A 55 -3.64 -17.59 -15.28
N SER A 56 -4.73 -16.92 -14.90
CA SER A 56 -6.06 -17.53 -14.79
C SER A 56 -7.01 -17.49 -16.03
N PRO A 57 -6.60 -17.28 -17.31
CA PRO A 57 -7.56 -17.24 -18.42
C PRO A 57 -8.04 -18.60 -18.96
N ASP A 58 -7.54 -19.75 -18.52
CA ASP A 58 -7.73 -21.01 -19.27
C ASP A 58 -8.27 -22.20 -18.44
N ARG A 59 -9.51 -22.09 -17.93
CA ARG A 59 -10.31 -23.26 -17.47
C ARG A 59 -11.81 -23.17 -17.81
N ALA A 60 -12.24 -22.15 -18.55
CA ALA A 60 -13.67 -21.93 -18.84
C ALA A 60 -14.13 -22.44 -20.22
N ASN A 61 -13.24 -22.95 -21.07
CA ASN A 61 -13.59 -23.51 -22.38
C ASN A 61 -13.16 -24.97 -22.48
N ASN A 62 -13.95 -25.88 -21.89
CA ASN A 62 -13.94 -27.27 -22.31
C ASN A 62 -15.39 -27.71 -22.54
N PRO A 63 -15.87 -27.78 -23.79
CA PRO A 63 -17.10 -28.47 -24.11
C PRO A 63 -16.76 -29.97 -24.11
N GLY A 64 -17.11 -30.64 -23.02
CA GLY A 64 -17.20 -32.10 -22.99
C GLY A 64 -18.34 -32.60 -23.88
#